data_AF-A0A957G548-F1
#
_entry.id   AF-A0A957G548-F1
#
_cell.length_a   1.000
_cell.length_b   1.000
_cell.length_c   1.000
_cell.angle_alpha   90.00
_cell.angle_beta   90.00
_cell.angle_gamma   90.00
#
_symmetry.space_group_name_H-M   'P 1'
#
loop_
_entity.id
_entity.type
_entity.pdbx_description
1 polymer ?
#
loop_
_entity_poly.entity_id
_entity_poly.type
_entity_poly.pdbx_seq_one_letter_code
_entity_poly.pdbx_strand_id
1 'polypeptide(L)'
;VVGSLGADYDGYLLFLNEPDRPEQCGMSVEEAVDYYLTVRTNLPHAKLIGPQTISSIGGDFAGWTRAWREQVRTVTGSYPELAGYGLHIYPLYNGEIDTLTVLKDWCQALNDWGEVGQSELWITEFGVENFDGTPDEVRAELEYMVNLFENGVDNCSFDRYAYFTDRRAPAGTNPNPNPQPGGPNYFDLYWRGSWQLSYTGQAYADLP
;
A
#
# COMPACT_ATOMS: atom_id res chain seq x y z
N VAL A 1 4.25 -4.31 -17.14
CA VAL A 1 2.95 -4.93 -16.77
C VAL A 1 1.88 -4.74 -17.85
N VAL A 2 1.69 -3.53 -18.39
CA VAL A 2 0.68 -3.26 -19.43
C VAL A 2 0.82 -4.13 -20.69
N GLY A 3 2.03 -4.55 -21.05
CA GLY A 3 2.25 -5.40 -22.24
C GLY A 3 1.94 -6.90 -22.10
N SER A 4 1.72 -7.41 -20.88
CA SER A 4 1.46 -8.85 -20.63
C SER A 4 0.02 -9.16 -20.24
N LEU A 5 -0.73 -8.15 -19.78
CA LEU A 5 -2.15 -8.27 -19.47
C LEU A 5 -2.95 -7.83 -20.71
N GLY A 6 -3.95 -8.62 -21.09
CA GLY A 6 -4.86 -8.26 -22.18
C GLY A 6 -5.76 -7.08 -21.79
N ALA A 7 -6.28 -6.37 -22.80
CA ALA A 7 -7.22 -5.25 -22.58
C ALA A 7 -8.53 -5.68 -21.89
N ASP A 8 -8.85 -6.97 -21.91
CA ASP A 8 -9.99 -7.63 -21.26
C ASP A 8 -9.73 -8.00 -19.79
N TYR A 9 -8.55 -7.69 -19.23
CA TYR A 9 -8.25 -7.94 -17.83
C TYR A 9 -9.20 -7.14 -16.91
N ASP A 10 -9.99 -7.86 -16.10
CA ASP A 10 -10.99 -7.30 -15.17
C ASP A 10 -10.65 -7.53 -13.69
N GLY A 11 -9.45 -8.05 -13.42
CA GLY A 11 -8.93 -8.31 -12.09
C GLY A 11 -8.40 -7.06 -11.39
N TYR A 12 -7.97 -7.24 -10.14
CA TYR A 12 -7.35 -6.16 -9.37
C TYR A 12 -5.95 -5.85 -9.88
N LEU A 13 -5.58 -4.57 -9.85
CA LEU A 13 -4.22 -4.11 -10.10
C LEU A 13 -3.87 -3.03 -9.07
N LEU A 14 -2.79 -3.24 -8.34
CA LEU A 14 -2.23 -2.22 -7.44
C LEU A 14 -1.52 -1.18 -8.29
N PHE A 15 -1.99 0.06 -8.23
CA PHE A 15 -1.46 1.17 -8.99
C PHE A 15 -0.37 1.87 -8.17
N LEU A 16 0.88 1.83 -8.65
CA LEU A 16 2.08 2.48 -8.09
C LEU A 16 2.46 2.09 -6.64
N ASN A 17 3.70 1.68 -6.44
CA ASN A 17 4.26 1.38 -5.12
C ASN A 17 5.05 2.59 -4.59
N GLU A 18 4.59 3.20 -3.50
CA GLU A 18 5.24 4.33 -2.81
C GLU A 18 5.74 5.42 -3.78
N PRO A 19 4.87 5.98 -4.63
CA PRO A 19 5.29 7.04 -5.56
C PRO A 19 5.76 8.31 -4.84
N ASP A 20 5.34 8.50 -3.60
CA ASP A 20 5.73 9.58 -2.70
C ASP A 20 7.16 9.43 -2.15
N ARG A 21 7.83 8.29 -2.38
CA ARG A 21 9.21 8.03 -1.91
C ARG A 21 10.21 7.98 -3.06
N PRO A 22 11.19 8.90 -3.11
CA PRO A 22 12.21 8.92 -4.16
C PRO A 22 13.01 7.62 -4.30
N GLU A 23 13.18 6.87 -3.21
CA GLU A 23 13.90 5.60 -3.16
C GLU A 23 13.09 4.38 -3.65
N GLN A 24 11.80 4.57 -3.97
CA GLN A 24 10.87 3.53 -4.44
C GLN A 24 10.48 3.80 -5.89
N CYS A 25 9.18 3.97 -6.18
CA CYS A 25 8.75 4.43 -7.50
C CYS A 25 9.09 5.91 -7.74
N GLY A 26 9.13 6.73 -6.69
CA GLY A 26 9.66 8.09 -6.74
C GLY A 26 9.10 8.95 -7.86
N MET A 27 7.78 8.95 -8.02
CA MET A 27 7.10 9.55 -9.16
C MET A 27 6.43 10.86 -8.75
N SER A 28 6.59 11.90 -9.57
CA SER A 28 5.82 13.13 -9.38
C SER A 28 4.32 12.89 -9.61
N VAL A 29 3.48 13.82 -9.13
CA VAL A 29 2.03 13.73 -9.33
C VAL A 29 1.68 13.76 -10.81
N GLU A 30 2.36 14.59 -11.60
CA GLU A 30 2.16 14.73 -13.04
C GLU A 30 2.51 13.44 -13.79
N GLU A 31 3.67 12.85 -13.51
CA GLU A 31 4.09 11.57 -14.11
C GLU A 31 3.10 10.44 -13.75
N ALA A 32 2.60 10.43 -12.51
CA ALA A 32 1.61 9.45 -12.08
C ALA A 32 0.25 9.62 -12.77
N VAL A 33 -0.14 10.84 -13.13
CA VAL A 33 -1.34 11.07 -13.94
C VAL A 33 -1.15 10.53 -15.36
N ASP A 34 -0.02 10.82 -16.01
CA ASP A 34 0.26 10.31 -17.36
C ASP A 34 0.30 8.78 -17.39
N TYR A 35 0.87 8.17 -16.35
CA TYR A 35 0.89 6.72 -16.20
C TYR A 35 -0.52 6.15 -15.94
N TYR A 36 -1.33 6.81 -15.12
CA TYR A 36 -2.74 6.43 -14.90
C TYR A 36 -3.53 6.43 -16.20
N LEU A 37 -3.41 7.47 -17.02
CA LEU A 37 -4.09 7.56 -18.33
C LEU A 37 -3.64 6.45 -19.27
N THR A 38 -2.34 6.13 -19.26
CA THR A 38 -1.79 5.01 -20.03
C THR A 38 -2.37 3.67 -19.56
N VAL A 39 -2.42 3.43 -18.25
CA VAL A 39 -3.02 2.21 -17.68
C VAL A 39 -4.49 2.10 -18.05
N ARG A 40 -5.27 3.17 -17.88
CA ARG A 40 -6.71 3.17 -18.21
C ARG A 40 -6.99 3.00 -19.69
N THR A 41 -6.13 3.51 -20.57
CA THR A 41 -6.26 3.30 -22.02
C THR A 41 -6.02 1.85 -22.42
N ASN A 42 -5.04 1.20 -21.80
CA ASN A 42 -4.65 -0.16 -22.18
C ASN A 42 -5.38 -1.27 -21.41
N LEU A 43 -5.81 -0.98 -20.18
CA LEU A 43 -6.49 -1.90 -19.27
C LEU A 43 -7.80 -1.26 -18.75
N PRO A 44 -8.76 -0.95 -19.64
CA PRO A 44 -9.96 -0.20 -19.28
C PRO A 44 -10.83 -0.92 -18.25
N HIS A 45 -10.77 -2.25 -18.20
CA HIS A 45 -11.60 -3.08 -17.30
C HIS A 45 -10.93 -3.41 -15.96
N ALA A 46 -9.65 -3.05 -15.77
CA ALA A 46 -8.94 -3.39 -14.55
C ALA A 46 -9.53 -2.67 -13.33
N LYS A 47 -9.64 -3.40 -12.22
CA LYS A 47 -10.03 -2.86 -10.92
C LYS A 47 -8.80 -2.27 -10.23
N LEU A 48 -8.53 -0.99 -10.48
CA LEU A 48 -7.36 -0.33 -9.89
C LEU A 48 -7.59 -0.05 -8.41
N ILE A 49 -6.66 -0.51 -7.58
CA ILE A 49 -6.45 0.03 -6.24
C ILE A 49 -5.46 1.19 -6.42
N GLY A 50 -5.79 2.37 -5.90
CA GLY A 50 -5.01 3.59 -6.09
C GLY A 50 -3.54 3.53 -5.63
N PRO A 51 -2.81 4.65 -5.72
CA PRO A 51 -1.42 4.78 -5.26
C PRO A 51 -1.20 4.17 -3.87
N GLN A 52 -0.22 3.28 -3.74
CA GLN A 52 0.17 2.68 -2.46
C GLN A 52 1.18 3.60 -1.77
N THR A 53 0.72 4.73 -1.23
CA THR A 53 1.61 5.70 -0.57
C THR A 53 2.03 5.18 0.80
N ILE A 54 3.26 5.49 1.21
CA ILE A 54 3.69 5.21 2.59
C ILE A 54 3.41 6.43 3.46
N SER A 55 2.88 6.14 4.64
CA SER A 55 2.77 7.14 5.69
C SER A 55 4.17 7.56 6.17
N SER A 56 4.78 8.60 5.60
CA SER A 56 5.62 9.54 6.36
C SER A 56 6.21 10.67 5.51
N ILE A 57 5.80 11.90 5.84
CA ILE A 57 6.62 13.05 6.29
C ILE A 57 5.70 14.29 6.18
N GLY A 58 5.38 14.93 7.31
CA GLY A 58 4.68 16.23 7.34
C GLY A 58 3.27 16.28 7.91
N GLY A 59 2.69 15.14 8.34
CA GLY A 59 1.42 15.08 9.08
C GLY A 59 0.14 15.08 8.22
N ASP A 60 0.25 15.09 6.89
CA ASP A 60 -0.86 14.87 5.95
C ASP A 60 -0.61 13.55 5.21
N PHE A 61 -1.12 12.46 5.77
CA PHE A 61 -0.86 11.10 5.29
C PHE A 61 -1.60 10.80 3.98
N ALA A 62 -2.62 11.61 3.66
CA ALA A 62 -3.33 11.57 2.38
C ALA A 62 -2.84 12.58 1.33
N GLY A 63 -1.85 13.40 1.66
CA GLY A 63 -1.48 14.58 0.87
C GLY A 63 -1.12 14.29 -0.59
N TRP A 64 -0.23 13.32 -0.82
CA TRP A 64 0.18 12.95 -2.18
C TRP A 64 -0.98 12.38 -2.99
N THR A 65 -1.74 11.44 -2.42
CA THR A 65 -2.90 10.84 -3.08
C THR A 65 -3.99 11.87 -3.36
N ARG A 66 -4.22 12.82 -2.46
CA ARG A 66 -5.14 13.95 -2.67
C ARG A 66 -4.71 14.79 -3.87
N ALA A 67 -3.43 15.17 -3.93
CA ALA A 67 -2.89 15.97 -5.03
C ALA A 67 -3.02 15.24 -6.37
N TRP A 68 -2.70 13.95 -6.40
CA TRP A 68 -2.85 13.13 -7.60
C TRP A 68 -4.32 13.00 -8.07
N ARG A 69 -5.27 12.74 -7.17
CA ARG A 69 -6.71 12.68 -7.52
C ARG A 69 -7.20 13.99 -8.13
N GLU A 70 -6.80 15.13 -7.55
CA GLU A 70 -7.16 16.46 -8.05
C GLU A 70 -6.51 16.76 -9.40
N GLN A 71 -5.27 16.29 -9.63
CA GLN A 71 -4.61 16.44 -10.92
C GLN A 71 -5.28 15.59 -12.01
N VAL A 72 -5.68 14.35 -11.71
CA VAL A 72 -6.47 13.53 -12.64
C VAL A 72 -7.77 14.23 -13.00
N ARG A 73 -8.48 14.81 -12.02
CA ARG A 73 -9.69 15.62 -12.27
C ARG A 73 -9.41 16.81 -13.16
N THR A 74 -8.32 17.52 -12.92
CA THR A 74 -7.94 18.69 -13.73
C THR A 74 -7.69 18.32 -15.19
N VAL A 75 -7.04 17.19 -15.44
CA VAL A 75 -6.68 16.74 -16.81
C VAL A 75 -7.86 16.10 -17.54
N THR A 76 -8.72 15.35 -16.83
CA THR A 76 -9.77 14.53 -17.47
C THR A 76 -11.19 15.09 -17.33
N GLY A 77 -11.40 16.04 -16.42
CA GLY A 77 -12.74 16.54 -16.05
C GLY A 77 -13.47 15.66 -15.02
N SER A 78 -12.89 14.55 -14.58
CA SER A 78 -13.48 13.61 -13.61
C SER A 78 -12.45 13.07 -12.63
N TYR A 79 -12.85 12.74 -11.41
CA TYR A 79 -11.98 12.01 -10.48
C TYR A 79 -11.56 10.64 -11.06
N PRO A 80 -10.43 10.07 -10.63
CA PRO A 80 -9.98 8.77 -11.12
C PRO A 80 -11.03 7.69 -10.81
N GLU A 81 -11.25 6.79 -11.76
CA GLU A 81 -12.06 5.60 -11.55
C GLU A 81 -11.18 4.56 -10.84
N LEU A 82 -11.53 4.25 -9.59
CA LEU A 82 -10.81 3.29 -8.76
C LEU A 82 -11.80 2.27 -8.19
N ALA A 83 -11.34 1.04 -8.00
CA ALA A 83 -12.05 0.03 -7.23
C ALA A 83 -11.77 0.17 -5.72
N GLY A 84 -10.66 0.83 -5.37
CA GLY A 84 -10.26 1.02 -3.98
C GLY A 84 -9.03 1.89 -3.81
N TYR A 85 -8.66 2.11 -2.55
CA TYR A 85 -7.49 2.85 -2.13
C TYR A 85 -6.57 1.95 -1.32
N GLY A 86 -5.27 2.18 -1.48
CA GLY A 86 -4.23 1.40 -0.82
C GLY A 86 -3.33 2.27 0.04
N LEU A 87 -2.75 1.68 1.09
CA LEU A 87 -1.89 2.36 2.06
C LEU A 87 -0.83 1.40 2.60
N HIS A 88 0.39 1.91 2.76
CA HIS A 88 1.47 1.24 3.50
C HIS A 88 1.64 1.87 4.89
N ILE A 89 1.77 1.04 5.93
CA ILE A 89 1.85 1.50 7.31
C ILE A 89 3.00 0.82 8.06
N TYR A 90 3.92 1.65 8.54
CA TYR A 90 5.03 1.24 9.40
C TYR A 90 5.19 2.25 10.54
N PRO A 91 4.55 2.05 11.72
CA PRO A 91 4.77 2.93 12.86
C PRO A 91 6.22 2.89 13.34
N LEU A 92 6.70 4.03 13.84
CA LEU A 92 7.99 4.15 14.52
C LEU A 92 7.77 4.06 16.04
N TYR A 93 8.54 3.20 16.72
CA TYR A 93 8.38 2.94 18.17
C TYR A 93 8.61 4.16 19.06
N ASN A 94 9.34 5.17 18.58
CA ASN A 94 9.52 6.43 19.32
C ASN A 94 8.21 7.26 19.44
N GLY A 95 7.10 6.79 18.86
CA GLY A 95 5.80 7.46 18.89
C GLY A 95 5.71 8.64 17.92
N GLU A 96 6.70 8.82 17.03
CA GLU A 96 6.65 9.88 16.01
C GLU A 96 5.55 9.63 14.97
N ILE A 97 5.17 8.36 14.76
CA ILE A 97 4.05 7.98 13.88
C ILE A 97 3.18 6.97 14.63
N ASP A 98 2.02 7.44 15.11
CA ASP A 98 0.97 6.62 15.72
C ASP A 98 0.07 6.04 14.63
N THR A 99 -0.06 4.71 14.57
CA THR A 99 -0.91 4.02 13.59
C THR A 99 -2.34 4.52 13.61
N LEU A 100 -2.92 4.77 14.80
CA LEU A 100 -4.31 5.24 14.87
C LEU A 100 -4.45 6.61 14.21
N THR A 101 -3.52 7.53 14.46
CA THR A 101 -3.49 8.86 13.84
C THR A 101 -3.40 8.78 12.31
N VAL A 102 -2.53 7.92 11.79
CA VAL A 102 -2.41 7.68 10.33
C VAL A 102 -3.73 7.21 9.75
N LEU A 103 -4.34 6.18 10.36
CA LEU A 103 -5.60 5.62 9.89
C LEU A 103 -6.74 6.62 9.96
N LYS A 104 -6.80 7.44 11.01
CA LYS A 104 -7.82 8.50 11.16
C LYS A 104 -7.71 9.56 10.08
N ASP A 105 -6.51 10.04 9.79
CA ASP A 105 -6.29 11.04 8.75
C ASP A 105 -6.67 10.49 7.36
N TRP A 106 -6.24 9.26 7.07
CA TRP A 106 -6.61 8.59 5.82
C TRP A 106 -8.12 8.38 5.71
N CYS A 107 -8.77 7.96 6.79
CA CYS A 107 -10.22 7.81 6.86
C CYS A 107 -10.98 9.11 6.67
N GLN A 108 -10.52 10.19 7.29
CA GLN A 108 -11.10 11.51 7.09
C GLN A 108 -11.01 11.93 5.63
N ALA A 109 -9.85 11.73 4.99
CA ALA A 109 -9.68 12.05 3.58
C ALA A 109 -10.65 11.25 2.68
N LEU A 110 -10.77 9.94 2.91
CA LEU A 110 -11.73 9.09 2.19
C LEU A 110 -13.18 9.52 2.43
N ASN A 111 -13.53 9.89 3.65
CA ASN A 111 -14.86 10.40 3.99
C ASN A 111 -15.16 11.71 3.26
N ASP A 112 -14.21 12.65 3.23
CA ASP A 112 -14.33 13.92 2.51
C ASP A 112 -14.49 13.71 1.00
N TRP A 113 -13.92 12.63 0.47
CA TRP A 113 -14.06 12.22 -0.92
C TRP A 113 -15.34 11.44 -1.22
N GLY A 114 -16.11 11.06 -0.19
CA GLY A 114 -17.31 10.23 -0.32
C GLY A 114 -17.01 8.76 -0.65
N GLU A 115 -15.82 8.28 -0.33
CA GLU A 115 -15.31 6.95 -0.71
C GLU A 115 -15.57 5.89 0.36
N VAL A 116 -15.86 6.30 1.60
CA VAL A 116 -16.16 5.39 2.70
C VAL A 116 -17.40 4.55 2.38
N GLY A 117 -17.22 3.22 2.35
CA GLY A 117 -18.27 2.26 2.01
C GLY A 117 -18.63 2.20 0.51
N GLN A 118 -17.95 2.98 -0.35
CA GLN A 118 -18.09 2.92 -1.81
C GLN A 118 -16.89 2.22 -2.46
N SER A 119 -15.70 2.46 -1.92
CA SER A 119 -14.42 1.96 -2.42
C SER A 119 -13.81 0.96 -1.44
N GLU A 120 -13.09 -0.04 -1.96
CA GLU A 120 -12.34 -0.96 -1.11
C GLU A 120 -11.16 -0.25 -0.46
N LEU A 121 -10.85 -0.58 0.80
CA LEU A 121 -9.72 -0.03 1.54
C LEU A 121 -8.71 -1.13 1.86
N TRP A 122 -7.50 -1.03 1.30
CA TRP A 122 -6.48 -2.07 1.40
C TRP A 122 -5.26 -1.53 2.17
N ILE A 123 -4.82 -2.29 3.17
CA ILE A 123 -3.48 -2.15 3.76
C ILE A 123 -2.56 -3.14 3.05
N THR A 124 -1.98 -2.72 1.94
CA THR A 124 -1.19 -3.60 1.06
C THR A 124 0.16 -3.97 1.63
N GLU A 125 0.67 -3.15 2.55
CA GLU A 125 1.82 -3.49 3.38
C GLU A 125 1.62 -2.92 4.79
N PHE A 126 1.87 -3.75 5.79
CA PHE A 126 2.10 -3.27 7.15
C PHE A 126 3.18 -4.05 7.86
N GLY A 127 3.89 -3.37 8.75
CA GLY A 127 4.91 -3.96 9.60
C GLY A 127 5.32 -2.98 10.67
N VAL A 128 6.42 -3.28 11.36
CA VAL A 128 6.97 -2.39 12.39
C VAL A 128 8.40 -2.07 11.98
N GLU A 129 8.72 -0.78 11.81
CA GLU A 129 10.04 -0.31 11.36
C GLU A 129 10.88 0.23 12.54
N ASN A 130 12.20 0.05 12.46
CA ASN A 130 13.18 0.62 13.42
C ASN A 130 12.84 0.34 14.90
N PHE A 131 12.42 -0.89 15.19
CA PHE A 131 11.99 -1.28 16.52
C PHE A 131 13.18 -1.74 17.37
N ASP A 132 13.58 -0.92 18.35
CA ASP A 132 14.53 -1.28 19.40
C ASP A 132 13.87 -2.09 20.55
N GLY A 133 12.57 -2.35 20.47
CA GLY A 133 11.82 -3.10 21.49
C GLY A 133 11.94 -4.63 21.35
N THR A 134 11.36 -5.31 22.32
CA THR A 134 11.37 -6.77 22.45
C THR A 134 10.44 -7.45 21.44
N PRO A 135 10.65 -8.75 21.14
CA PRO A 135 9.73 -9.51 20.28
C PRO A 135 8.26 -9.52 20.73
N ASP A 136 7.99 -9.41 22.04
CA ASP A 136 6.63 -9.37 22.57
C ASP A 136 5.98 -8.00 22.33
N GLU A 137 6.75 -6.92 22.39
CA GLU A 137 6.25 -5.58 22.04
C GLU A 137 5.96 -5.45 20.55
N VAL A 138 6.81 -6.02 19.68
CA VAL A 138 6.53 -6.12 18.23
C VAL A 138 5.23 -6.88 17.98
N ARG A 139 5.02 -8.00 18.68
CA ARG A 139 3.79 -8.79 18.55
C ARG A 139 2.58 -7.98 18.99
N ALA A 140 2.65 -7.32 20.14
CA ALA A 140 1.55 -6.51 20.67
C ALA A 140 1.17 -5.37 19.71
N GLU A 141 2.16 -4.73 19.08
CA GLU A 141 1.91 -3.69 18.09
C GLU A 141 1.22 -4.25 16.84
N LEU A 142 1.71 -5.37 16.29
CA LEU A 142 1.06 -6.02 15.14
C LEU A 142 -0.38 -6.46 15.45
N GLU A 143 -0.62 -7.01 16.64
CA GLU A 143 -1.97 -7.37 17.10
C GLU A 143 -2.87 -6.13 17.22
N TYR A 144 -2.33 -5.02 17.71
CA TYR A 144 -3.04 -3.74 17.75
C TYR A 144 -3.42 -3.22 16.36
N MET A 145 -2.47 -3.22 15.40
CA MET A 145 -2.74 -2.82 14.02
C MET A 145 -3.83 -3.69 13.38
N VAL A 146 -3.74 -5.02 13.50
CA VAL A 146 -4.76 -5.94 12.98
C VAL A 146 -6.13 -5.68 13.62
N ASN A 147 -6.17 -5.44 14.94
CA ASN A 147 -7.42 -5.09 15.61
C ASN A 147 -8.04 -3.80 15.05
N LEU A 148 -7.24 -2.78 14.74
CA LEU A 148 -7.73 -1.56 14.07
C LEU A 148 -8.26 -1.86 12.66
N PHE A 149 -7.61 -2.74 11.91
CA PHE A 149 -8.07 -3.10 10.56
C PHE A 149 -9.40 -3.85 10.59
N GLU A 150 -9.56 -4.81 11.50
CA GLU A 150 -10.75 -5.66 11.60
C GLU A 150 -11.96 -4.95 12.22
N ASN A 151 -11.73 -4.05 13.17
CA ASN A 151 -12.81 -3.32 13.84
C ASN A 151 -13.08 -1.95 13.21
N GLY A 152 -12.20 -1.51 12.32
CA GLY A 152 -12.30 -0.22 11.65
C GLY A 152 -11.86 0.97 12.49
N VAL A 153 -11.73 2.12 11.83
CA VAL A 153 -11.37 3.42 12.43
C VAL A 153 -12.31 4.47 11.85
N ASP A 154 -12.98 5.24 12.72
CA ASP A 154 -13.85 6.38 12.34
C ASP A 154 -14.80 6.11 11.15
N ASN A 155 -15.47 4.94 11.18
CA ASN A 155 -16.40 4.42 10.15
C ASN A 155 -15.76 3.89 8.86
N CYS A 156 -14.43 3.83 8.76
CA CYS A 156 -13.76 3.00 7.75
C CYS A 156 -13.64 1.56 8.23
N SER A 157 -13.89 0.61 7.34
CA SER A 157 -13.48 -0.78 7.47
C SER A 157 -12.42 -1.10 6.43
N PHE A 158 -11.43 -1.90 6.79
CA PHE A 158 -10.39 -2.34 5.87
C PHE A 158 -10.76 -3.72 5.30
N ASP A 159 -10.86 -3.81 3.97
CA ASP A 159 -11.29 -5.02 3.29
C ASP A 159 -10.18 -6.06 3.22
N ARG A 160 -8.93 -5.60 3.09
CA ARG A 160 -7.75 -6.45 2.94
C ARG A 160 -6.56 -5.83 3.65
N TYR A 161 -5.73 -6.68 4.22
CA TYR A 161 -4.45 -6.30 4.78
C TYR A 161 -3.40 -7.37 4.52
N ALA A 162 -2.13 -6.99 4.33
CA ALA A 162 -1.03 -7.91 4.10
C ALA A 162 0.20 -7.52 4.94
N TYR A 163 0.64 -8.46 5.79
CA TYR A 163 1.84 -8.27 6.60
C TYR A 163 3.07 -8.31 5.69
N PHE A 164 3.92 -7.30 5.80
CA PHE A 164 5.12 -7.19 5.01
C PHE A 164 6.23 -8.07 5.59
N THR A 165 6.67 -9.03 4.79
CA THR A 165 7.75 -9.97 5.14
C THR A 165 8.96 -9.71 4.26
N ASP A 166 9.59 -8.54 4.39
CA ASP A 166 10.87 -8.36 3.71
C ASP A 166 11.85 -9.41 4.22
N ARG A 167 12.53 -10.07 3.28
CA ARG A 167 13.60 -11.03 3.53
C ARG A 167 14.89 -10.30 3.89
N ARG A 168 14.83 -9.22 4.66
CA ARG A 168 16.02 -8.62 5.26
C ARG A 168 16.53 -9.60 6.31
N ALA A 169 17.36 -10.53 5.85
CA ALA A 169 18.30 -11.22 6.70
C ALA A 169 18.96 -10.14 7.57
N PRO A 170 18.96 -10.30 8.91
CA PRO A 170 19.61 -9.33 9.79
C PRO A 170 21.01 -9.04 9.25
N ALA A 171 21.34 -7.75 9.15
CA ALA A 171 22.59 -7.27 8.59
C ALA A 171 23.77 -8.08 9.17
N GLY A 172 24.42 -8.87 8.32
CA GLY A 172 25.54 -9.75 8.71
C GLY A 172 25.28 -11.26 8.66
N THR A 173 24.07 -11.71 8.33
CA THR A 173 23.81 -13.15 8.08
C THR A 173 23.78 -13.45 6.58
N ASN A 174 24.67 -14.34 6.15
CA ASN A 174 24.84 -14.82 4.77
C ASN A 174 23.49 -15.24 4.15
N PRO A 175 23.10 -14.76 2.96
CA PRO A 175 21.82 -15.08 2.36
C PRO A 175 21.84 -16.52 1.83
N ASN A 176 21.39 -17.48 2.64
CA ASN A 176 21.05 -18.80 2.13
C ASN A 176 19.52 -18.92 2.03
N PRO A 177 18.95 -19.13 0.82
CA PRO A 177 17.52 -19.05 0.57
C PRO A 177 16.89 -20.43 0.77
N ASN A 178 16.30 -20.67 1.92
CA ASN A 178 15.19 -21.63 2.05
C ASN A 178 14.62 -21.54 3.47
N PRO A 179 13.30 -21.37 3.64
CA PRO A 179 12.69 -21.64 4.94
C PRO A 179 12.92 -23.13 5.25
N GLN A 180 13.65 -23.40 6.32
CA GLN A 180 13.70 -24.73 6.91
C GLN A 180 12.28 -25.08 7.38
N PRO A 181 11.66 -26.17 6.89
CA PRO A 181 10.37 -26.61 7.39
C PRO A 181 10.56 -27.14 8.81
N GLY A 182 10.37 -26.28 9.82
CA GLY A 182 10.50 -26.68 11.22
C GLY A 182 10.84 -25.59 12.26
N GLY A 183 11.02 -24.33 11.87
CA GLY A 183 11.04 -23.23 12.85
C GLY A 183 9.60 -22.87 13.25
N PRO A 184 9.34 -22.40 14.50
CA PRO A 184 8.03 -21.87 14.83
C PRO A 184 7.72 -20.73 13.86
N ASN A 185 6.78 -20.95 12.95
CA ASN A 185 6.24 -19.94 12.06
C ASN A 185 5.64 -18.85 12.95
N TYR A 186 6.41 -17.80 13.24
CA TYR A 186 5.89 -16.59 13.82
C TYR A 186 5.01 -15.96 12.74
N PHE A 187 3.70 -16.07 12.93
CA PHE A 187 2.62 -15.65 12.03
C PHE A 187 2.36 -16.60 10.86
N ASP A 188 1.49 -17.58 11.11
CA ASP A 188 0.58 -18.05 10.06
C ASP A 188 -0.16 -16.81 9.53
N LEU A 189 0.20 -16.39 8.31
CA LEU A 189 -0.46 -15.33 7.57
C LEU A 189 -1.97 -15.60 7.57
N TYR A 190 -2.74 -14.74 8.23
CA TYR A 190 -4.20 -14.67 8.07
C TYR A 190 -4.48 -14.11 6.66
N TRP A 191 -4.39 -15.00 5.68
CA TRP A 191 -4.56 -14.73 4.27
C TRP A 191 -6.00 -15.03 3.87
N ARG A 192 -6.91 -14.05 3.99
CA ARG A 192 -8.26 -14.16 3.41
C ARG A 192 -8.20 -13.88 1.90
N GLY A 193 -7.90 -14.91 1.13
CA GLY A 193 -8.11 -14.93 -0.33
C GLY A 193 -6.82 -15.00 -1.13
N SER A 194 -6.52 -16.19 -1.68
CA SER A 194 -5.40 -16.50 -2.57
C SER A 194 -5.20 -15.46 -3.68
N TRP A 195 -4.11 -14.70 -3.62
CA TRP A 195 -3.56 -13.98 -4.77
C TRP A 195 -2.03 -14.13 -4.73
N GLN A 196 -1.45 -14.63 -5.82
CA GLN A 196 -0.02 -14.45 -6.03
C GLN A 196 0.21 -12.97 -6.35
N LEU A 197 0.85 -12.24 -5.42
CA LEU A 197 1.51 -10.98 -5.77
C LEU A 197 2.61 -11.32 -6.79
N SER A 198 2.34 -11.10 -8.07
CA SER A 198 3.40 -10.99 -9.06
C SER A 198 4.08 -9.64 -8.84
N TYR A 199 5.02 -9.61 -7.90
CA TYR A 199 5.94 -8.49 -7.74
C TYR A 199 6.88 -8.49 -8.96
N THR A 200 6.62 -7.63 -9.93
CA THR A 200 7.58 -7.30 -10.99
C THR A 200 8.04 -5.86 -10.81
N GLY A 201 8.65 -5.59 -9.65
CA GLY A 201 9.54 -4.44 -9.48
C GLY A 201 10.81 -4.71 -10.28
N GLN A 202 10.76 -4.47 -11.59
CA GLN A 202 11.96 -4.33 -12.38
C GLN A 202 12.24 -2.83 -12.46
N ALA A 203 13.19 -2.37 -11.65
CA ALA A 203 13.77 -1.05 -11.78
C ALA A 203 14.21 -0.86 -13.24
N TYR A 204 13.70 0.18 -13.89
CA TYR A 204 14.24 0.65 -15.16
C TYR A 204 15.61 1.28 -14.89
N ALA A 205 16.62 0.43 -14.78
CA ALA A 205 17.98 0.81 -15.14
C ALA A 205 18.19 0.39 -16.59
N ASP A 206 18.59 1.36 -17.40
CA ASP A 206 19.08 1.24 -18.79
C ASP A 206 18.05 1.39 -19.91
N LEU A 207 17.81 2.65 -20.28
CA LEU A 207 17.71 3.09 -21.68
C LEU A 207 18.51 4.40 -21.82
N PRO A 208 19.49 4.54 -22.74
CA PRO A 208 20.12 3.57 -23.66
C PRO A 208 21.40 2.90 -23.14
#